data_AF-A0A849FUH3-F1
#
_entry.id   AF-A0A849FUH3-F1
#
_cell.length_a   1.000
_cell.length_b   1.000
_cell.length_c   1.000
_cell.angle_alpha   90.00
_cell.angle_beta   90.00
_cell.angle_gamma   90.00
#
_symmetry.space_group_name_H-M   'P 1'
#
loop_
_entity.id
_entity.type
_entity.pdbx_description
1 polymer ?
#
loop_
_entity_poly.entity_id
_entity_poly.type
_entity_poly.pdbx_seq_one_letter_code
_entity_poly.pdbx_strand_id
1 'polypeptide(L)' 'MSLWTSEEAALATGGKSTCDWVATGVSIDSRTLSPGDLFVALADVRDGHDFVAVA' A
#
# COMPACT_ATOMS: atom_id res chain seq x y z
N MET A 1 -3.62 5.63 15.54
CA MET A 1 -2.39 4.87 15.84
C MET A 1 -1.85 4.38 14.51
N SER A 2 -0.58 4.59 14.21
CA SER A 2 0.03 4.18 12.94
C SER A 2 0.23 2.67 12.92
N LEU A 3 -0.19 2.01 11.84
CA LEU A 3 -0.02 0.58 11.63
C LEU A 3 1.33 0.28 10.97
N TRP A 4 1.72 1.09 9.99
CA TRP A 4 3.01 0.99 9.29
C TRP A 4 3.58 2.37 9.02
N THR A 5 4.90 2.49 9.13
CA THR A 5 5.67 3.59 8.54
C THR A 5 6.33 3.14 7.24
N SER A 6 6.70 4.12 6.42
CA SER A 6 7.42 3.87 5.18
C SER A 6 8.74 3.11 5.36
N GLU A 7 9.44 3.33 6.48
CA GLU A 7 10.69 2.64 6.83
C GLU A 7 10.42 1.17 7.19
N GLU A 8 9.43 0.91 8.05
CA GLU A 8 9.03 -0.46 8.41
C GLU A 8 8.60 -1.25 7.18
N ALA A 9 7.82 -0.64 6.28
CA ALA A 9 7.37 -1.28 5.06
C ALA A 9 8.52 -1.57 4.09
N ALA A 10 9.49 -0.65 3.95
CA ALA A 10 10.69 -0.88 3.15
C ALA A 10 11.55 -2.01 3.71
N LEU A 11 11.75 -2.05 5.03
CA LEU A 11 12.49 -3.11 5.71
C LEU A 11 11.81 -4.48 5.56
N ALA A 12 10.49 -4.55 5.71
CA ALA A 12 9.74 -5.80 5.61
C ALA A 12 9.67 -6.36 4.18
N THR A 13 9.61 -5.49 3.18
CA THR A 13 9.47 -5.89 1.77
C THR A 13 10.79 -5.99 1.01
N GLY A 14 11.87 -5.41 1.56
CA GLY A 14 13.11 -5.15 0.80
C GLY A 14 12.93 -4.07 -0.29
N GLY A 15 11.80 -3.35 -0.26
CA GLY A 15 11.47 -2.29 -1.20
C GLY A 15 12.17 -0.98 -0.89
N LYS A 16 11.90 0.03 -1.72
CA LYS A 16 12.42 1.39 -1.56
C LYS A 16 11.27 2.39 -1.46
N SER A 17 11.14 3.06 -0.32
CA SER A 17 10.33 4.26 -0.23
C SER A 17 11.13 5.46 -0.73
N THR A 18 10.47 6.39 -1.42
CA THR A 18 11.08 7.64 -1.89
C THR A 18 10.72 8.85 -1.03
N CYS A 19 9.74 8.68 -0.14
CA CYS A 19 9.26 9.69 0.79
C CYS A 19 8.75 9.05 2.07
N ASP A 20 8.60 9.87 3.11
CA ASP A 20 8.02 9.45 4.38
C ASP A 20 6.49 9.41 4.28
N TRP A 21 5.91 8.30 4.72
CA TRP A 21 4.47 8.13 4.87
C TRP A 21 4.14 7.24 6.05
N VAL A 22 2.90 7.36 6.51
CA VAL A 22 2.33 6.57 7.60
C VAL A 22 1.00 6.01 7.15
N ALA A 23 0.82 4.69 7.29
CA ALA A 23 -0.42 4.00 7.00
C ALA A 23 -1.13 3.60 8.30
N THR A 24 -2.45 3.80 8.32
CA THR A 24 -3.33 3.39 9.42
C THR A 24 -4.08 2.09 9.12
N GLY A 25 -4.03 1.62 7.87
CA GLY A 25 -4.56 0.34 7.43
C GLY A 25 -3.79 -0.20 6.22
N VAL A 26 -4.04 -1.44 5.85
CA VAL A 26 -3.45 -2.09 4.68
C VAL A 26 -4.53 -2.87 3.94
N SER A 27 -4.63 -2.70 2.63
CA SER A 27 -5.61 -3.40 1.80
C SER A 27 -5.02 -3.82 0.48
N ILE A 28 -5.48 -4.96 -0.04
CA ILE A 28 -5.21 -5.44 -1.41
C ILE A 28 -6.42 -5.25 -2.33
N ASP A 29 -7.57 -4.83 -1.79
CA ASP A 29 -8.79 -4.55 -2.56
C ASP A 29 -9.00 -3.03 -2.61
N SER A 30 -9.02 -2.49 -3.83
CA SER A 30 -9.15 -1.04 -4.05
C SER A 30 -10.55 -0.50 -3.70
N ARG A 31 -11.57 -1.36 -3.61
CA ARG A 31 -12.95 -0.96 -3.30
C ARG A 31 -13.20 -0.78 -1.80
N THR A 32 -12.29 -1.29 -0.96
CA THR A 32 -12.36 -1.13 0.50
C THR A 32 -11.38 -0.10 1.03
N LEU A 33 -10.63 0.58 0.15
CA LEU A 33 -9.64 1.58 0.56
C LEU A 33 -10.29 2.78 1.26
N SER A 34 -9.63 3.23 2.31
CA SER A 34 -9.95 4.48 3.01
C SER A 34 -8.72 5.39 3.04
N PRO A 35 -8.90 6.72 3.20
CA PRO A 35 -7.78 7.65 3.34
C PRO A 35 -6.85 7.23 4.49
N GLY A 36 -5.55 7.09 4.18
CA GLY A 36 -4.54 6.62 5.13
C GLY A 36 -4.22 5.13 5.03
N ASP A 37 -4.87 4.38 4.14
CA ASP A 37 -4.53 2.98 3.88
C ASP A 37 -3.35 2.84 2.90
N LEU A 38 -2.53 1.81 3.14
CA LEU A 38 -1.55 1.31 2.19
C LEU A 38 -2.22 0.31 1.25
N PHE A 39 -2.30 0.65 -0.04
CA PHE A 39 -2.74 -0.28 -1.07
C PHE A 39 -1.58 -1.17 -1.55
N VAL A 40 -1.74 -2.49 -1.46
CA VAL A 40 -0.77 -3.47 -1.96
C VAL A 40 -1.31 -4.06 -3.27
N ALA A 41 -0.82 -3.53 -4.39
CA ALA A 41 -1.15 -4.02 -5.72
C ALA A 41 -0.49 -5.39 -5.97
N LEU A 42 -1.28 -6.45 -5.99
CA LEU A 42 -0.82 -7.80 -6.33
C LEU A 42 -0.86 -7.98 -7.85
N ALA A 43 0.23 -8.48 -8.43
CA ALA A 43 0.25 -8.91 -9.83
C ALA A 43 -0.19 -10.38 -9.91
N ASP A 44 -1.44 -10.60 -10.32
CA ASP A 44 -2.04 -11.92 -10.56
C ASP A 44 -2.81 -11.88 -11.90
N VAL A 45 -3.72 -12.82 -12.17
CA VAL A 45 -4.57 -12.87 -13.38
C VAL A 45 -5.28 -11.53 -13.65
N ARG A 46 -5.55 -10.75 -12.60
CA ARG A 46 -5.88 -9.32 -12.72
C ARG A 46 -4.75 -8.54 -12.08
N ASP A 47 -4.12 -7.67 -12.85
CA ASP A 47 -3.03 -6.85 -12.38
C ASP A 47 -3.56 -5.74 -11.46
N GLY A 48 -3.19 -5.77 -10.17
CA GLY A 48 -3.56 -4.74 -9.20
C GLY A 48 -3.06 -3.35 -9.58
N HIS A 49 -2.04 -3.24 -10.44
CA HIS A 49 -1.49 -1.97 -10.89
C HIS A 49 -2.48 -1.18 -11.77
N ASP A 50 -3.42 -1.84 -12.45
CA ASP A 50 -4.48 -1.16 -13.21
C ASP A 50 -5.42 -0.34 -12.30
N PHE A 51 -5.46 -0.65 -11.00
CA PHE A 51 -6.34 0.02 -10.04
C PHE A 51 -5.68 1.16 -9.28
N VAL A 52 -4.40 1.46 -9.53
CA VAL A 52 -3.70 2.57 -8.88
C VAL A 52 -4.34 3.92 -9.22
N ALA A 53 -4.94 4.06 -10.40
CA ALA A 53 -5.60 5.30 -10.82
C ALA A 53 -6.95 5.56 -10.12
N VAL A 54 -7.53 4.54 -9.48
CA VAL A 54 -8.83 4.63 -8.77
C VAL A 54 -8.69 4.45 -7.26
N ALA A 55 -7.46 4.22 -6.78
CA ALA A 55 -7.11 4.06 -5.37
C ALA A 55 -6.85 5.40 -4.68
#